data_AF-A0AB33HNA3-F1
#
_entry.id   AF-A0AB33HNA3-F1
#
_cell.length_a   1.000
_cell.length_b   1.000
_cell.length_c   1.000
_cell.angle_alpha   90.00
_cell.angle_beta   90.00
_cell.angle_gamma   90.00
#
_symmetry.space_group_name_H-M   'P 1'
#
loop_
_entity.id
_entity.type
_entity.pdbx_description
1 polymer ?
#
loop_
_entity_poly.entity_id
_entity_poly.type
_entity_poly.pdbx_seq_one_letter_code
_entity_poly.pdbx_strand_id
1 'polypeptide(L)'
;MPKIGPMELLILIVVIMIPVALIWGLIHLFRKLDKKPVRNQPLDTEELNRGVQYCTRCGQKLEAEAEFCPVCGTKKLCTPEKQ
;
A
#
# COMPACT_ATOMS: atom_id res chain seq x y z
N MET A 1 -43.43 11.75 -37.01
CA MET A 1 -42.14 12.48 -37.12
C MET A 1 -42.16 13.58 -36.07
N PRO A 2 -41.46 13.43 -34.93
CA PRO A 2 -41.45 14.45 -33.90
C PRO A 2 -40.79 15.72 -34.46
N LYS A 3 -41.57 16.80 -34.58
CA LYS A 3 -41.08 18.13 -34.98
C LYS A 3 -40.58 18.83 -33.73
N ILE A 4 -39.43 18.41 -33.24
CA ILE A 4 -38.73 19.12 -32.17
C ILE A 4 -38.26 20.45 -32.76
N GLY A 5 -38.92 21.52 -32.33
CA GLY A 5 -38.53 22.87 -32.71
C GLY A 5 -37.16 23.22 -32.13
N PRO A 6 -36.45 24.20 -32.71
CA PRO A 6 -35.13 24.61 -32.23
C PRO A 6 -35.15 25.03 -30.74
N MET A 7 -36.27 25.57 -30.26
CA MET A 7 -36.45 25.96 -28.87
C MET A 7 -36.57 24.75 -27.93
N GLU A 8 -37.28 23.69 -28.33
CA GLU A 8 -37.40 22.47 -27.53
C GLU A 8 -36.08 21.69 -27.49
N LEU A 9 -35.31 21.72 -28.58
CA LEU A 9 -33.97 21.13 -28.63
C LEU A 9 -33.02 21.82 -27.64
N LEU A 10 -33.06 23.16 -27.57
CA LEU A 10 -32.26 23.93 -26.62
C LEU A 10 -32.65 23.61 -25.17
N ILE A 11 -33.93 23.50 -24.88
CA ILE A 11 -34.42 23.14 -23.54
C ILE A 11 -33.90 21.75 -23.15
N LEU A 12 -33.98 20.75 -24.03
CA LEU A 12 -33.47 19.40 -23.75
C LEU A 12 -31.95 19.39 -23.50
N ILE A 13 -31.17 20.14 -24.28
CA ILE A 13 -29.72 20.23 -24.08
C ILE A 13 -29.40 20.83 -22.72
N VAL A 14 -30.06 21.93 -22.34
CA VAL A 14 -29.83 22.59 -21.06
C VAL A 14 -30.26 21.70 -19.89
N VAL A 15 -31.41 21.04 -20.01
CA VAL A 15 -31.95 20.12 -18.99
C VAL A 15 -31.09 18.88 -18.82
N ILE A 16 -30.32 18.46 -19.83
CA ILE A 16 -29.39 17.32 -19.72
C ILE A 16 -28.01 17.76 -19.24
N MET A 17 -27.50 18.89 -19.74
CA MET A 17 -26.14 19.35 -19.41
C MET A 17 -26.02 19.87 -17.97
N ILE A 18 -27.04 20.56 -17.45
CA ILE A 18 -27.06 21.04 -16.07
C ILE A 18 -26.93 19.88 -15.05
N PRO A 19 -27.79 18.84 -15.06
CA PRO A 19 -27.68 17.75 -14.11
C PRO A 19 -26.40 16.94 -14.31
N VAL A 20 -25.92 16.75 -15.55
CA VAL A 20 -24.63 16.06 -15.78
C VAL A 20 -23.47 16.83 -15.12
N ALA A 21 -23.44 18.16 -15.25
CA ALA A 21 -22.40 18.98 -14.61
C ALA A 21 -22.52 18.96 -13.08
N LEU A 22 -23.75 19.02 -12.54
CA LEU A 22 -24.00 18.94 -11.10
C LEU A 22 -23.62 17.57 -10.53
N ILE A 23 -24.00 16.48 -11.20
CA ILE A 23 -23.67 15.10 -10.82
C ILE A 23 -22.15 14.90 -10.86
N TRP A 24 -21.47 15.35 -11.91
CA TRP A 24 -20.01 15.28 -12.00
C TRP A 24 -19.34 16.09 -10.87
N GLY A 25 -19.81 17.31 -10.61
CA GLY A 25 -19.31 18.15 -9.53
C GLY A 25 -19.44 17.50 -8.15
N LEU A 26 -20.61 16.89 -7.88
CA LEU A 26 -20.85 16.13 -6.64
C LEU A 26 -19.94 14.90 -6.54
N ILE A 27 -19.79 14.10 -7.60
CA ILE A 27 -18.89 12.94 -7.64
C ILE A 27 -17.44 13.37 -7.39
N HIS A 28 -17.00 14.46 -8.02
CA HIS A 28 -15.65 14.99 -7.83
C HIS A 28 -15.40 15.49 -6.40
N LEU A 29 -16.41 16.11 -5.79
CA LEU A 29 -16.35 16.55 -4.39
C LEU A 29 -16.27 15.36 -3.42
N PHE A 30 -17.04 14.29 -3.68
CA PHE A 30 -17.00 13.05 -2.88
C PHE A 30 -15.64 12.35 -2.96
N ARG A 31 -15.00 12.29 -4.14
CA ARG A 31 -13.63 11.72 -4.32
C ARG A 31 -12.54 12.41 -3.49
N LYS A 32 -12.83 13.58 -2.90
CA LYS A 32 -11.89 14.33 -2.06
C LYS A 32 -11.88 13.87 -0.60
N LEU A 33 -12.89 13.16 -0.12
CA LEU A 33 -12.99 12.71 1.28
C LEU A 33 -12.33 11.34 1.54
N ASP A 34 -12.16 10.51 0.51
CA ASP A 34 -11.44 9.23 0.60
C ASP A 34 -9.89 9.36 0.63
N LYS A 35 -9.35 10.57 0.87
CA LYS A 35 -7.91 10.81 1.00
C LYS A 35 -7.45 10.95 2.45
N LYS A 36 -7.90 10.07 3.34
CA LYS A 36 -7.07 9.69 4.49
C LYS A 36 -6.62 8.25 4.25
N PRO A 37 -5.39 8.01 3.75
CA PRO A 37 -4.87 6.66 3.72
C PRO A 37 -4.82 6.20 5.18
N VAL A 38 -5.75 5.32 5.57
CA VAL A 38 -5.59 4.51 6.76
C VAL A 38 -4.37 3.66 6.47
N ARG A 39 -3.23 4.04 7.05
CA ARG A 39 -2.04 3.20 7.13
C ARG A 39 -2.40 2.07 8.10
N ASN A 40 -3.14 1.09 7.62
CA ASN A 40 -3.21 -0.22 8.23
C ASN A 40 -1.95 -0.97 7.82
N GLN A 41 -0.79 -0.49 8.30
CA GLN A 41 0.46 -1.23 8.17
C GLN A 41 0.29 -2.47 9.06
N PRO A 42 0.18 -3.69 8.49
CA PRO A 42 0.46 -4.87 9.28
C PRO A 42 1.90 -4.71 9.76
N LEU A 43 2.08 -4.89 11.07
CA LEU A 43 3.37 -5.07 11.72
C LEU A 43 4.24 -5.90 10.78
N ASP A 44 5.31 -5.27 10.30
CA ASP A 44 6.35 -5.83 9.45
C ASP A 44 6.61 -7.32 9.70
N THR A 45 6.01 -8.16 8.86
CA THR A 45 6.44 -9.56 8.70
C THR A 45 7.91 -9.66 8.23
N GLU A 46 8.57 -8.54 7.96
CA GLU A 46 10.02 -8.44 7.74
C GLU A 46 10.84 -8.48 9.06
N GLU A 47 10.33 -7.98 10.20
CA GLU A 47 11.04 -8.10 11.50
C GLU A 47 10.91 -9.51 12.11
N LEU A 48 9.81 -10.23 11.83
CA LEU A 48 9.68 -11.62 12.28
C LEU A 48 10.57 -12.59 11.48
N ASN A 49 10.88 -12.25 10.22
CA ASN A 49 11.74 -13.06 9.36
C ASN A 49 13.23 -12.74 9.52
N ARG A 50 13.59 -11.65 10.22
CA ARG A 50 14.93 -11.52 10.84
C ARG A 50 14.98 -12.46 12.05
N GLY A 51 15.01 -13.75 11.74
CA GLY A 51 15.02 -14.83 12.70
C GLY A 51 16.06 -14.56 13.77
N VAL A 52 15.59 -14.37 14.99
CA VAL A 52 16.46 -14.35 16.16
C VAL A 52 17.10 -15.73 16.26
N GLN A 53 18.38 -15.82 15.92
CA GLN A 53 19.11 -17.07 16.00
C GLN A 53 19.83 -17.13 17.35
N TYR A 54 20.01 -18.34 17.88
CA TYR A 54 20.79 -18.53 19.10
C TYR A 54 22.08 -19.30 18.78
N CYS A 55 23.18 -18.94 19.44
CA CYS A 55 24.42 -19.68 19.31
C CYS A 55 24.23 -21.10 19.87
N THR A 56 24.51 -22.12 19.06
CA THR A 56 24.43 -23.52 19.50
C THR A 56 25.48 -23.89 20.55
N ARG A 57 26.53 -23.07 20.73
CA ARG A 57 27.59 -23.32 21.72
C ARG A 57 27.41 -22.61 23.05
N CYS A 58 27.00 -21.34 23.04
CA CYS A 58 26.86 -20.55 24.28
C CYS A 58 25.41 -20.10 24.57
N GLY A 59 24.46 -20.35 23.67
CA GLY A 59 23.07 -19.93 23.83
C GLY A 59 22.81 -18.44 23.65
N GLN A 60 23.81 -17.64 23.28
CA GLN A 60 23.63 -16.21 23.08
C GLN A 60 22.71 -15.91 21.90
N LYS A 61 21.83 -14.93 22.07
CA LYS A 61 21.04 -14.31 21.00
C LYS A 61 21.96 -13.69 19.94
N LEU A 62 21.73 -14.03 18.69
CA LEU A 62 22.45 -13.56 17.52
C LEU A 62 21.47 -12.95 16.54
N GLU A 63 21.80 -11.76 16.04
CA GLU A 63 21.07 -11.10 14.95
C GLU A 63 21.08 -11.99 13.70
N ALA A 64 20.05 -11.91 12.86
CA ALA A 64 19.86 -12.80 11.72
C ALA A 64 21.10 -12.86 10.80
N GLU A 65 21.73 -11.70 10.54
CA GLU A 65 22.92 -11.57 9.69
C GLU A 65 24.27 -11.83 10.40
N ALA A 66 24.29 -12.16 11.70
CA ALA A 66 25.55 -12.35 12.41
C ALA A 66 26.29 -13.63 11.97
N GLU A 67 27.44 -13.47 11.31
CA GLU A 67 28.29 -14.56 10.80
C GLU A 67 29.06 -15.30 11.92
N PHE A 68 29.36 -14.59 13.01
CA PHE A 68 30.12 -15.10 14.16
C PHE A 68 29.42 -14.74 15.48
N CYS A 69 29.57 -15.59 16.49
CA CYS A 69 29.13 -15.24 17.84
C CYS A 69 30.12 -14.25 18.49
N PRO A 70 29.69 -13.04 18.92
CA PRO A 70 30.59 -12.06 19.56
C PRO A 70 31.05 -12.46 20.97
N VAL A 71 30.45 -13.49 21.56
CA VAL A 71 30.78 -13.94 22.93
C VAL A 71 31.63 -15.19 22.97
N CYS A 72 31.49 -16.11 22.01
CA CYS A 72 32.28 -17.35 21.99
C CYS A 72 33.13 -17.54 20.72
N GLY A 73 33.03 -16.62 19.75
CA GLY A 73 33.81 -16.66 18.49
C GLY A 73 33.41 -17.79 17.53
N THR A 74 32.38 -18.57 17.84
CA THR A 74 31.97 -19.70 17.00
C THR A 74 31.16 -19.21 15.79
N LYS A 75 31.54 -19.66 14.58
CA LYS A 75 30.81 -19.41 13.34
C LYS A 75 29.42 -20.04 13.40
N LYS A 76 28.38 -19.31 12.98
CA LYS A 76 27.05 -19.94 12.77
C LYS A 76 27.18 -20.98 11.64
N LEU A 77 26.43 -22.07 11.75
CA LEU A 77 26.47 -23.24 10.85
C LEU A 77 26.44 -22.85 9.34
N CYS A 78 27.51 -23.23 8.61
CA CYS A 78 27.72 -23.53 7.16
C CYS A 78 26.73 -22.97 6.09
N THR A 79 27.07 -22.29 4.97
CA THR A 79 28.25 -22.23 4.03
C THR A 79 27.84 -21.38 2.77
N PRO A 80 28.66 -20.97 1.75
CA PRO A 80 30.12 -20.75 1.57
C PRO A 80 30.53 -19.29 1.16
N GLU A 81 31.79 -18.94 1.46
CA GLU A 81 32.82 -18.24 0.62
C GLU A 81 32.42 -17.14 -0.40
N LYS A 82 33.07 -15.97 -0.28
CA LYS A 82 33.74 -15.34 -1.44
C LYS A 82 35.07 -14.70 -1.03
N GLN A 83 36.11 -15.13 -1.75
CA GLN A 83 37.48 -14.63 -1.81
C GLN A 83 37.51 -13.21 -2.39
#